data_AF-A0A535MVZ6-F1
#
_entry.id   AF-A0A535MVZ6-F1
#
_cell.length_a   1.000
_cell.length_b   1.000
_cell.length_c   1.000
_cell.angle_alpha   90.00
_cell.angle_beta   90.00
_cell.angle_gamma   90.00
#
_symmetry.space_group_name_H-M   'P 1'
#
loop_
_entity.id
_entity.type
_entity.pdbx_description
1 polymer ?
#
loop_
_entity_poly.entity_id
_entity_poly.type
_entity_poly.pdbx_seq_one_letter_code
_entity_poly.pdbx_strand_id
1 'polypeptide(L)' 'MKRLQIMIEEEVDAELERAALEARTSKAALIRLYVRERLKPLPPLSADPIGRMAGADDFEPATIDDVVYR' A
#
# COMPACT_ATOMS: atom_id res chain seq x y z
N MET A 1 1.10 -7.13 -12.80
CA MET A 1 0.38 -6.39 -11.72
C MET A 1 0.63 -7.12 -10.41
N LYS A 2 0.88 -6.41 -9.31
CA LYS A 2 0.99 -7.00 -7.96
C LYS A 2 -0.34 -6.79 -7.22
N ARG A 3 -0.83 -7.80 -6.49
CA ARG A 3 -2.04 -7.71 -5.66
C ARG A 3 -1.66 -7.13 -4.30
N LEU A 4 -2.28 -6.02 -3.91
CA LEU A 4 -2.13 -5.40 -2.59
C LEU A 4 -3.46 -5.52 -1.84
N GLN A 5 -3.40 -5.94 -0.59
CA GLN A 5 -4.52 -5.83 0.36
C GLN A 5 -4.17 -4.72 1.35
N ILE A 6 -5.12 -3.80 1.55
CA ILE A 6 -5.03 -2.74 2.54
C ILE A 6 -6.30 -2.77 3.37
N MET A 7 -6.17 -2.46 4.65
CA MET A 7 -7.29 -2.18 5.53
C MET A 7 -7.41 -0.66 5.65
N ILE A 8 -8.62 -0.15 5.49
CA ILE A 8 -8.95 1.27 5.64
C ILE A 8 -10.20 1.38 6.49
N GLU A 9 -10.39 2.53 7.12
CA GLU A 9 -11.57 2.84 7.90
C GLU A 9 -12.82 2.84 7.00
N GLU A 10 -13.96 2.44 7.55
CA GLU A 10 -15.23 2.35 6.80
C GLU A 10 -15.64 3.72 6.23
N GLU A 11 -15.41 4.79 7.00
CA GLU A 11 -15.65 6.17 6.56
C GLU A 11 -14.83 6.54 5.33
N VAL A 12 -13.57 6.05 5.26
CA VAL A 12 -12.67 6.30 4.13
C VAL A 12 -13.12 5.53 2.89
N ASP A 13 -13.60 4.29 3.02
CA ASP A 13 -14.19 3.55 1.88
C ASP A 13 -15.46 4.25 1.36
N ALA A 14 -16.30 4.77 2.25
CA ALA A 14 -17.51 5.50 1.88
C ALA A 14 -17.20 6.79 1.10
N GLU A 15 -16.19 7.55 1.52
CA GLU A 15 -15.73 8.74 0.78
C GLU A 15 -15.09 8.36 -0.57
N LEU A 16 -14.33 7.26 -0.62
CA LEU A 16 -13.76 6.75 -1.88
C LEU A 16 -14.85 6.35 -2.88
N GLU A 17 -15.95 5.75 -2.42
CA GLU A 17 -17.10 5.42 -3.26
C GLU A 17 -17.75 6.67 -3.84
N ARG A 18 -18.02 7.69 -2.98
CA ARG A 18 -18.56 8.97 -3.43
C ARG A 18 -17.68 9.63 -4.49
N ALA A 19 -16.38 9.75 -4.19
CA ALA A 19 -15.42 10.37 -5.11
C ALA A 19 -15.30 9.60 -6.44
N ALA A 20 -15.36 8.27 -6.41
CA ALA A 20 -15.34 7.45 -7.62
C ALA A 20 -16.57 7.68 -8.50
N LEU A 21 -17.76 7.80 -7.89
CA LEU A 21 -19.01 8.11 -8.60
C LEU A 21 -18.96 9.49 -9.25
N GLU A 22 -18.53 10.52 -8.51
CA GLU A 22 -18.39 11.88 -9.02
C GLU A 22 -17.38 11.95 -10.19
N ALA A 23 -16.24 11.28 -10.05
CA ALA A 23 -15.20 11.21 -11.07
C ALA A 23 -15.52 10.24 -12.22
N ARG A 24 -16.67 9.54 -12.17
CA ARG A 24 -17.10 8.49 -13.12
C ARG A 24 -16.00 7.47 -13.41
N THR A 25 -15.33 7.03 -12.36
CA THR A 25 -14.24 6.04 -12.43
C THR A 25 -14.42 4.95 -11.39
N SER A 26 -13.56 3.94 -11.42
CA SER A 26 -13.58 2.90 -10.39
C SER A 26 -12.83 3.35 -9.14
N LYS A 27 -13.26 2.89 -7.96
CA LYS A 27 -12.50 3.07 -6.70
C LYS A 27 -11.03 2.72 -6.85
N ALA A 28 -10.73 1.60 -7.50
CA ALA A 28 -9.35 1.16 -7.73
C ALA A 28 -8.55 2.12 -8.63
N ALA A 29 -9.18 2.80 -9.60
CA ALA A 29 -8.52 3.81 -10.42
C ALA A 29 -8.19 5.06 -9.61
N LEU A 30 -9.12 5.48 -8.75
CA LEU A 30 -8.95 6.62 -7.85
C LEU A 30 -7.84 6.35 -6.82
N ILE A 31 -7.80 5.16 -6.22
CA ILE A 31 -6.72 4.74 -5.31
C ILE A 31 -5.36 4.78 -6.02
N ARG A 32 -5.27 4.25 -7.25
CA ARG A 32 -4.03 4.29 -8.03
C ARG A 32 -3.58 5.72 -8.33
N LEU A 33 -4.52 6.63 -8.59
CA LEU A 33 -4.23 8.04 -8.81
C LEU A 33 -3.64 8.68 -7.55
N TYR A 34 -4.31 8.55 -6.41
CA TYR A 34 -3.85 9.15 -5.14
C TYR A 34 -2.52 8.60 -4.65
N VAL A 35 -2.32 7.29 -4.79
CA VAL A 35 -1.04 6.64 -4.49
C VAL A 35 0.04 7.17 -5.42
N ARG A 36 -0.23 7.29 -6.73
CA ARG A 36 0.74 7.81 -7.70
C ARG A 36 1.10 9.27 -7.46
N GLU A 37 0.15 10.11 -7.07
CA GLU A 37 0.40 11.54 -6.80
C GLU A 37 1.32 11.74 -5.60
N ARG A 38 1.14 10.93 -4.55
CA ARG A 38 1.92 11.03 -3.31
C ARG A 38 3.29 10.37 -3.39
N LEU A 39 3.52 9.49 -4.36
CA LEU A 39 4.76 8.75 -4.52
C LEU A 39 5.74 9.38 -5.53
N LYS A 40 5.64 10.67 -5.87
CA LYS A 40 6.57 11.33 -6.81
C LYS A 40 7.64 12.20 -6.12
N PRO A 41 8.92 12.11 -6.55
CA PRO A 41 9.46 11.09 -7.44
C PRO A 41 9.46 9.72 -6.74
N LEU A 42 9.17 8.65 -7.47
CA LEU A 42 9.30 7.31 -6.90
C LEU A 42 10.77 7.16 -6.47
N PRO A 43 11.06 6.75 -5.23
CA PRO A 43 12.44 6.46 -4.87
C PRO A 43 12.99 5.46 -5.88
N PRO A 44 14.25 5.64 -6.34
CA PRO A 44 14.87 4.67 -7.22
C PRO A 44 14.81 3.29 -6.55
N LEU A 45 14.77 2.19 -7.31
CA LEU A 45 14.72 0.84 -6.73
C LEU A 45 15.88 0.58 -5.74
N SER A 46 17.02 1.25 -5.93
CA SER A 46 18.16 1.24 -5.00
C SER A 46 17.84 1.82 -3.62
N ALA A 47 16.80 2.65 -3.50
CA ALA A 47 16.33 3.26 -2.27
C ALA A 47 15.10 2.57 -1.67
N ASP A 48 14.59 1.48 -2.27
CA ASP A 48 13.50 0.68 -1.71
C ASP A 48 13.98 0.03 -0.40
N PRO A 49 13.40 0.39 0.76
CA PRO A 49 13.78 -0.19 2.04
C PRO A 49 13.59 -1.71 2.06
N ILE A 50 12.49 -2.23 1.48
CA ILE A 50 12.21 -3.66 1.43
C ILE A 50 13.19 -4.35 0.48
N GLY A 51 13.48 -3.71 -0.65
CA GLY A 51 14.47 -4.19 -1.62
C GLY A 51 15.88 -4.34 -1.03
N ARG A 52 16.25 -3.46 -0.09
CA ARG A 52 17.54 -3.55 0.63
C ARG A 52 17.58 -4.66 1.68
N MET A 53 16.44 -5.05 2.24
CA MET A 53 16.35 -6.14 3.22
C MET A 53 16.38 -7.52 2.54
N ALA A 54 15.82 -7.63 1.33
CA ALA A 54 15.74 -8.89 0.59
C ALA A 54 17.14 -9.48 0.29
N GLY A 55 17.50 -10.57 0.98
CA GLY A 55 18.78 -11.27 0.83
C GLY A 55 19.96 -10.66 1.62
N ALA A 56 19.75 -9.54 2.30
CA ALA A 56 20.70 -8.98 3.27
C ALA A 56 20.32 -9.33 4.71
N ASP A 57 19.01 -9.38 4.97
CA ASP A 57 18.46 -9.73 6.27
C ASP A 57 18.06 -11.21 6.29
N ASP A 58 18.53 -11.92 7.31
CA ASP A 58 18.17 -13.30 7.60
C ASP A 58 17.69 -13.38 9.06
N PHE A 59 16.49 -13.90 9.26
CA PHE A 59 15.84 -13.98 10.57
C PHE A 59 15.18 -15.34 10.72
N GLU A 60 15.26 -15.91 11.92
CA GLU A 60 14.52 -17.13 12.25
C GLU A 60 13.00 -16.89 12.14
N PRO A 61 12.24 -17.84 11.56
CA PRO A 61 10.78 -17.73 11.48
C PRO A 61 10.15 -17.57 12.88
N ALA A 62 9.24 -16.61 13.02
CA ALA A 62 8.47 -16.38 14.24
C ALA A 62 6.97 -16.27 13.92
N THR A 63 6.11 -16.42 14.94
CA THR A 63 4.68 -16.23 14.75
C THR A 63 4.38 -14.76 14.46
N ILE A 64 3.33 -14.50 13.66
CA ILE A 64 2.92 -13.13 13.33
C ILE A 64 2.60 -12.35 14.60
N ASP A 65 1.94 -12.99 15.56
CA ASP A 65 1.51 -12.34 16.79
C ASP A 65 2.68 -11.86 17.65
N ASP A 66 3.76 -12.65 17.74
CA ASP A 66 4.95 -12.30 18.52
C ASP A 66 5.77 -11.16 17.91
N VAL A 67 5.64 -10.93 16.60
CA VAL A 67 6.44 -9.95 15.84
C VAL A 67 5.67 -8.65 15.59
N VAL A 68 4.37 -8.74 15.32
CA VAL A 68 3.57 -7.60 14.83
C VAL A 68 2.72 -6.95 15.93
N TYR A 69 2.24 -7.72 16.93
CA TYR A 69 1.26 -7.26 17.92
C TYR A 69 1.80 -7.15 19.35
N ARG A 70 3.10 -6.91 19.52
CA ARG A 70 3.70 -6.64 20.83
C ARG A 70 3.21 -5.34 21.46
#